data_AF-A0A966X517-F1
#
_entry.id   AF-A0A966X517-F1
#
_cell.length_a   1.000
_cell.length_b   1.000
_cell.length_c   1.000
_cell.angle_alpha   90.00
_cell.angle_beta   90.00
_cell.angle_gamma   90.00
#
_symmetry.space_group_name_H-M   'P 1'
#
loop_
_entity.id
_entity.type
_entity.pdbx_description
1 polymer ?
#
loop_
_entity_poly.entity_id
_entity_poly.type
_entity_poly.pdbx_seq_one_letter_code
_entity_poly.pdbx_strand_id
1 'polypeptide(L)'
;MSQDQNKEQNMRRVALTSLAGTSIEWYDFFLYGTAAAVIFPKAFFPQDLPPMVLLIISFSTFAVGFIARPLGGLIFGHFGDRVGRKRTLVVALMMMGAATTLIGLLPTYAAIGVAAPLLLVLLRFVQGLAIGGQWGGA
;
A
#
# COMPACT_ATOMS: atom_id res chain seq x y z
N MET A 1 -12.16 -33.38 24.17
CA MET A 1 -11.14 -33.71 23.16
C MET A 1 -11.44 -33.14 21.77
N SER A 2 -12.70 -33.00 21.36
CA SER A 2 -13.11 -32.42 20.07
C SER A 2 -13.19 -30.88 20.02
N GLN A 3 -13.28 -30.18 21.17
CA GLN A 3 -13.26 -28.71 21.21
C GLN A 3 -11.85 -28.10 21.03
N ASP A 4 -10.80 -28.76 21.54
CA ASP A 4 -9.41 -28.28 21.38
C ASP A 4 -8.92 -28.37 19.94
N GLN A 5 -9.22 -29.48 19.23
CA GLN A 5 -8.83 -29.64 17.82
C GLN A 5 -9.45 -28.57 16.91
N ASN A 6 -10.69 -28.16 17.19
CA ASN A 6 -11.40 -27.16 16.40
C ASN A 6 -10.88 -25.73 16.68
N LYS A 7 -10.42 -25.47 17.91
CA LYS A 7 -9.79 -24.21 18.31
C LYS A 7 -8.38 -24.09 17.71
N GLU A 8 -7.63 -25.18 17.68
CA GLU A 8 -6.29 -25.28 17.10
C GLU A 8 -6.31 -25.14 15.56
N GLN A 9 -7.26 -25.78 14.87
CA GLN A 9 -7.49 -25.60 13.44
C GLN A 9 -7.88 -24.15 13.08
N ASN A 10 -8.74 -23.51 13.88
CA ASN A 10 -9.10 -22.10 13.67
C ASN A 10 -7.91 -21.16 13.94
N MET A 11 -7.11 -21.43 14.98
CA MET A 11 -5.91 -20.63 15.28
C MET A 11 -4.87 -20.74 14.16
N ARG A 12 -4.62 -21.94 13.65
CA ARG A 12 -3.72 -22.17 12.51
C ARG A 12 -4.19 -21.44 11.25
N ARG A 13 -5.50 -21.45 11.00
CA ARG A 13 -6.09 -20.74 9.86
C ARG A 13 -5.93 -19.22 10.00
N VAL A 14 -6.19 -18.67 11.19
CA VAL A 14 -6.00 -17.24 11.49
C VAL A 14 -4.53 -16.85 11.30
N ALA A 15 -3.60 -17.61 11.87
CA ALA A 15 -2.17 -17.36 11.74
C ALA A 15 -1.70 -17.36 10.28
N LEU A 16 -2.14 -18.34 9.48
CA LEU A 16 -1.83 -18.42 8.05
C LEU A 16 -2.38 -17.22 7.27
N THR A 17 -3.61 -16.78 7.56
CA THR A 17 -4.21 -15.62 6.90
C THR A 17 -3.49 -14.31 7.26
N SER A 18 -3.05 -14.16 8.51
CA SER A 18 -2.27 -12.99 8.93
C SER A 18 -0.88 -12.98 8.28
N LEU A 19 -0.19 -14.12 8.28
CA LEU A 19 1.11 -14.29 7.60
C LEU A 19 1.02 -13.95 6.11
N ALA A 20 0.00 -14.46 5.42
CA ALA A 20 -0.21 -14.17 4.01
C ALA A 20 -0.45 -12.67 3.77
N GLY A 21 -1.28 -12.02 4.60
CA GLY A 21 -1.54 -10.57 4.51
C GLY A 21 -0.28 -9.74 4.69
N THR A 22 0.49 -10.01 5.75
CA THR A 22 1.77 -9.32 6.00
C THR A 22 2.78 -9.57 4.89
N SER A 23 2.83 -10.79 4.33
CA SER A 23 3.73 -11.10 3.21
C SER A 23 3.39 -10.29 1.97
N ILE A 24 2.10 -10.14 1.64
CA ILE A 24 1.64 -9.31 0.52
C ILE A 24 2.02 -7.84 0.75
N GLU A 25 1.86 -7.35 1.98
CA GLU A 25 2.23 -5.98 2.32
C GLU A 25 3.71 -5.70 2.07
N TRP A 26 4.59 -6.57 2.57
CA TRP A 26 6.02 -6.46 2.36
C TRP A 26 6.41 -6.60 0.90
N TYR A 27 5.78 -7.54 0.18
CA TYR A 27 6.03 -7.73 -1.24
C TYR A 27 5.74 -6.46 -2.03
N ASP A 28 4.57 -5.86 -1.84
CA ASP A 28 4.18 -4.62 -2.48
C ASP A 28 5.10 -3.44 -2.08
N PHE A 29 5.49 -3.37 -0.81
CA PHE A 29 6.42 -2.36 -0.32
C PHE A 29 7.78 -2.43 -1.04
N PHE A 30 8.34 -3.64 -1.18
CA PHE A 30 9.59 -3.85 -1.92
C PHE A 30 9.43 -3.61 -3.42
N LEU A 31 8.30 -4.03 -4.00
CA LEU A 31 7.99 -3.80 -5.41
C LEU A 31 7.96 -2.30 -5.72
N TYR A 32 7.23 -1.52 -4.91
CA TYR A 32 7.19 -0.07 -5.06
C TYR A 32 8.57 0.56 -4.85
N GLY A 33 9.32 0.14 -3.82
CA GLY A 33 10.67 0.68 -3.56
C GLY A 33 11.63 0.43 -4.73
N THR A 34 11.57 -0.76 -5.33
CA THR A 34 12.37 -1.12 -6.51
C THR A 34 11.94 -0.29 -7.74
N ALA A 35 10.63 -0.15 -7.96
CA ALA A 35 10.10 0.68 -9.03
C ALA A 35 10.46 2.17 -8.85
N ALA A 36 10.46 2.68 -7.62
CA ALA A 36 10.90 4.03 -7.29
C ALA A 36 12.39 4.25 -7.56
N ALA A 37 13.21 3.22 -7.41
CA ALA A 37 14.64 3.29 -7.73
C ALA A 37 14.92 3.25 -9.24
N VAL A 38 14.18 2.45 -10.01
CA VAL A 38 14.56 2.09 -11.39
C VAL A 38 13.62 2.64 -12.46
N ILE A 39 12.31 2.66 -12.19
CA ILE A 39 11.26 2.89 -13.20
C ILE A 39 10.70 4.30 -13.09
N PHE A 40 10.21 4.70 -11.91
CA PHE A 40 9.49 5.96 -11.72
C PHE A 40 10.30 7.21 -12.08
N PRO A 41 11.62 7.33 -11.78
CA PRO A 41 12.42 8.49 -12.18
C PRO A 41 12.34 8.78 -13.69
N LYS A 42 12.20 7.72 -14.51
CA LYS A 42 12.15 7.80 -15.97
C LYS A 42 10.73 7.86 -16.52
N ALA A 43 9.78 7.23 -15.83
CA ALA A 43 8.41 7.08 -16.32
C ALA A 43 7.48 8.24 -15.92
N PHE A 44 7.64 8.80 -14.73
CA PHE A 44 6.65 9.69 -14.13
C PHE A 44 7.15 11.11 -13.87
N PHE A 45 8.41 11.43 -14.18
CA PHE A 45 8.98 12.75 -13.88
C PHE A 45 9.55 13.45 -15.12
N PRO A 46 9.66 14.80 -15.09
CA PRO A 46 10.23 15.59 -16.17
C PRO A 46 11.73 15.32 -16.38
N GLN A 47 12.12 14.91 -17.59
CA GLN A 47 13.49 14.42 -17.88
C GLN A 47 14.54 15.53 -18.06
N ASP A 48 14.14 16.80 -17.96
CA ASP A 48 15.03 17.97 -17.95
C ASP A 48 15.70 18.21 -16.58
N LEU A 49 15.31 17.45 -15.55
CA LEU A 49 15.93 17.51 -14.22
C LEU A 49 17.20 16.64 -14.13
N PRO A 50 18.17 17.01 -13.26
CA PRO A 50 19.33 16.16 -13.00
C PRO A 50 18.94 14.76 -12.49
N PRO A 51 19.67 13.69 -12.88
CA PRO A 51 19.33 12.30 -12.48
C PRO A 51 19.19 12.09 -10.96
N MET A 52 20.02 12.79 -10.17
CA MET A 52 19.94 12.75 -8.71
C MET A 52 18.62 13.31 -8.18
N VAL A 53 18.13 14.40 -8.78
CA VAL A 53 16.85 15.03 -8.40
C VAL A 53 15.70 14.10 -8.74
N LEU A 54 15.71 13.47 -9.92
CA LEU A 54 14.70 12.49 -10.34
C LEU A 54 14.59 11.31 -9.36
N LEU A 55 15.73 10.82 -8.87
CA LEU A 55 15.74 9.74 -7.88
C LEU A 55 15.18 10.20 -6.52
N ILE A 56 15.58 11.38 -6.05
CA ILE A 56 15.09 11.95 -4.78
C ILE A 56 13.58 12.16 -4.83
N ILE A 57 13.04 12.79 -5.88
CA ILE A 57 11.59 13.05 -5.99
C ILE A 57 10.81 11.74 -6.13
N SER A 58 11.37 10.75 -6.83
CA SER A 58 10.79 9.41 -6.93
C SER A 58 10.70 8.72 -5.56
N PHE A 59 11.79 8.67 -4.79
CA PHE A 59 11.74 8.16 -3.42
C PHE A 59 10.90 9.02 -2.48
N SER A 60 10.76 10.32 -2.74
CA SER A 60 9.87 11.18 -1.96
C SER A 60 8.42 10.73 -2.09
N THR A 61 7.99 10.22 -3.25
CA THR A 61 6.65 9.59 -3.38
C THR A 61 6.48 8.39 -2.45
N PHE A 62 7.56 7.64 -2.21
CA PHE A 62 7.54 6.51 -1.29
C PHE A 62 7.32 6.97 0.15
N ALA A 63 7.96 8.08 0.55
CA ALA A 63 7.80 8.70 1.86
C ALA A 63 6.37 9.17 2.13
N VAL A 64 5.64 9.64 1.12
CA VAL A 64 4.22 10.03 1.26
C VAL A 64 3.37 8.87 1.79
N GLY A 65 3.63 7.66 1.32
CA GLY A 65 2.92 6.47 1.80
C GLY A 65 3.14 6.22 3.30
N PHE A 66 4.31 6.55 3.84
CA PHE A 66 4.58 6.43 5.28
C PHE A 66 3.82 7.45 6.11
N ILE A 67 3.71 8.69 5.62
CA ILE A 67 2.94 9.75 6.29
C ILE A 67 1.45 9.39 6.31
N ALA A 68 0.96 8.72 5.26
CA ALA A 68 -0.41 8.25 5.19
C ALA A 68 -0.73 7.13 6.20
N ARG A 69 0.24 6.32 6.63
CA ARG A 69 -0.01 5.17 7.52
C ARG A 69 -0.64 5.57 8.87
N PRO A 70 -0.13 6.55 9.64
CA PRO A 70 -0.79 7.00 10.86
C PRO A 70 -2.25 7.45 10.64
N LEU A 71 -2.51 8.19 9.57
CA LEU A 71 -3.85 8.64 9.18
C LEU A 71 -4.76 7.44 8.87
N GLY A 72 -4.23 6.45 8.15
CA GLY A 72 -4.91 5.19 7.87
C GLY A 72 -5.27 4.44 9.15
N GLY A 73 -4.34 4.33 10.09
CA GLY A 73 -4.57 3.67 11.38
C GLY A 73 -5.69 4.32 12.19
N LEU A 74 -5.76 5.66 12.19
CA LEU A 74 -6.86 6.39 12.85
C LEU A 74 -8.21 6.11 12.17
N ILE A 75 -8.28 6.22 10.85
CA ILE A 75 -9.52 6.03 10.09
C ILE A 75 -10.01 4.59 10.22
N PHE A 76 -9.18 3.63 9.84
CA PHE A 76 -9.56 2.22 9.84
C PHE A 76 -9.63 1.62 11.24
N GLY A 77 -8.96 2.20 12.25
CA GLY A 77 -9.18 1.84 13.65
C GLY A 77 -10.61 2.18 14.09
N HIS A 78 -11.04 3.41 13.84
CA HIS A 78 -12.41 3.86 14.15
C HIS A 78 -13.48 3.04 13.41
N PHE A 79 -13.30 2.79 12.12
CA PHE A 79 -14.22 1.95 11.35
C PHE A 79 -14.12 0.46 11.73
N GLY A 80 -12.93 -0.01 12.14
CA GLY A 80 -12.68 -1.36 12.60
C GLY A 80 -13.49 -1.71 13.85
N ASP A 81 -13.55 -0.78 14.80
CA ASP A 81 -14.30 -0.94 16.04
C ASP A 81 -15.82 -0.86 15.82
N ARG A 82 -16.29 -0.14 14.79
CA ARG A 82 -17.72 0.04 14.48
C ARG A 82 -18.31 -1.00 13.52
N VAL A 83 -17.57 -1.36 12.48
CA VAL A 83 -18.04 -2.20 11.35
C VAL A 83 -17.49 -3.63 11.43
N GLY A 84 -16.47 -3.84 12.26
CA GLY A 84 -15.82 -5.13 12.51
C GLY A 84 -14.45 -5.24 11.85
N ARG A 85 -13.47 -5.70 12.64
CA ARG A 85 -12.05 -5.81 12.26
C ARG A 85 -11.81 -6.62 10.98
N LYS A 86 -12.48 -7.77 10.83
CA LYS A 86 -12.30 -8.64 9.65
C LYS A 86 -12.72 -7.97 8.33
N ARG A 87 -13.86 -7.28 8.30
CA ARG A 87 -14.34 -6.61 7.07
C ARG A 87 -13.43 -5.44 6.69
N THR A 88 -13.03 -4.67 7.70
CA THR A 88 -12.12 -3.54 7.56
C THR A 88 -10.77 -3.95 6.98
N LEU A 89 -10.22 -5.09 7.43
CA LEU A 89 -8.98 -5.66 6.90
C LEU A 89 -9.09 -6.10 5.43
N VAL A 90 -10.22 -6.74 5.06
CA VAL A 90 -10.46 -7.13 3.65
C VAL A 90 -10.57 -5.90 2.75
N VAL A 91 -11.26 -4.85 3.20
CA VAL A 91 -11.37 -3.59 2.44
C VAL A 91 -9.99 -2.95 2.27
N ALA A 92 -9.17 -2.92 3.31
CA ALA A 92 -7.80 -2.41 3.24
C ALA A 92 -6.95 -3.20 2.22
N LEU A 93 -7.00 -4.54 2.24
CA LEU A 93 -6.28 -5.37 1.28
C LEU A 93 -6.74 -5.14 -0.17
N MET A 94 -8.05 -5.01 -0.39
CA MET A 94 -8.61 -4.74 -1.72
C MET A 94 -8.20 -3.34 -2.22
N MET A 95 -8.24 -2.34 -1.34
CA MET A 95 -7.81 -0.97 -1.66
C MET A 95 -6.33 -0.93 -2.03
N MET A 96 -5.50 -1.66 -1.30
CA MET A 96 -4.07 -1.79 -1.57
C MET A 96 -3.80 -2.42 -2.93
N GLY A 97 -4.39 -3.59 -3.22
CA GLY A 97 -4.21 -4.27 -4.51
C GLY A 97 -4.75 -3.48 -5.70
N ALA A 98 -5.87 -2.77 -5.53
CA ALA A 98 -6.41 -1.87 -6.55
C ALA A 98 -5.46 -0.69 -6.82
N ALA A 99 -4.93 -0.05 -5.78
CA ALA A 99 -3.98 1.05 -5.93
C ALA A 99 -2.72 0.61 -6.67
N THR A 100 -2.12 -0.53 -6.30
CA THR A 100 -0.93 -1.07 -6.96
C THR A 100 -1.19 -1.40 -8.43
N THR A 101 -2.35 -1.98 -8.73
CA THR A 101 -2.77 -2.26 -10.11
C THR A 101 -2.92 -0.98 -10.92
N LEU A 102 -3.58 0.04 -10.35
CA LEU A 102 -3.76 1.34 -11.00
C LEU A 102 -2.43 2.06 -11.23
N ILE A 103 -1.45 1.94 -10.31
CA ILE A 103 -0.10 2.47 -10.51
C ILE A 103 0.54 1.84 -11.75
N GLY A 104 0.39 0.53 -11.94
CA GLY A 104 0.90 -0.17 -13.14
C GLY A 104 0.21 0.24 -14.44
N LEU A 105 -1.02 0.75 -14.37
CA LEU A 105 -1.80 1.23 -15.51
C LEU A 105 -1.65 2.74 -15.76
N LEU A 106 -0.91 3.46 -14.91
CA LEU A 106 -0.77 4.90 -15.06
C LEU A 106 -0.05 5.26 -16.36
N PRO A 107 -0.58 6.21 -17.15
CA PRO A 107 0.15 6.76 -18.28
C PRO A 107 1.37 7.56 -17.80
N THR A 108 2.41 7.61 -18.62
CA THR A 108 3.69 8.23 -18.29
C THR A 108 3.63 9.76 -18.33
N TYR A 109 4.68 10.41 -17.81
CA TYR A 109 4.85 11.86 -17.90
C TYR A 109 4.82 12.35 -19.36
N ALA A 110 5.35 11.57 -20.30
CA ALA A 110 5.30 11.91 -21.72
C ALA A 110 3.86 11.98 -22.28
N ALA A 111 2.91 11.24 -21.69
CA ALA A 111 1.53 11.18 -22.16
C ALA A 111 0.61 12.23 -21.50
N ILE A 112 0.74 12.43 -20.18
CA ILE A 112 -0.17 13.30 -19.42
C ILE A 112 0.53 14.38 -18.57
N GLY A 113 1.85 14.54 -18.74
CA GLY A 113 2.64 15.55 -18.04
C GLY A 113 2.60 15.43 -16.52
N VAL A 114 2.46 16.57 -15.84
CA VAL A 114 2.49 16.70 -14.37
C VAL A 114 1.37 15.91 -13.68
N ALA A 115 0.30 15.56 -14.40
CA ALA A 115 -0.74 14.70 -13.83
C ALA A 115 -0.22 13.28 -13.48
N ALA A 116 0.79 12.76 -14.21
CA ALA A 116 1.34 11.42 -13.96
C ALA A 116 1.94 11.27 -12.54
N PRO A 117 2.89 12.12 -12.10
CA PRO A 117 3.44 12.03 -10.75
C PRO A 117 2.41 12.39 -9.67
N LEU A 118 1.44 13.26 -9.95
CA LEU A 118 0.37 13.59 -9.00
C LEU A 118 -0.53 12.37 -8.73
N LEU A 119 -0.95 11.66 -9.79
CA LEU A 119 -1.73 10.44 -9.66
C LEU A 119 -0.94 9.33 -8.98
N LEU A 120 0.36 9.18 -9.30
CA LEU A 120 1.24 8.24 -8.62
C LEU A 120 1.27 8.50 -7.10
N VAL A 121 1.46 9.76 -6.70
CA VAL A 121 1.47 10.17 -5.28
C VAL A 121 0.11 9.94 -4.62
N LEU A 122 -0.99 10.25 -5.31
CA LEU A 122 -2.34 10.03 -4.81
C LEU A 122 -2.60 8.54 -4.55
N LEU A 123 -2.30 7.68 -5.51
CA LEU A 123 -2.45 6.23 -5.36
C LEU A 123 -1.56 5.71 -4.24
N ARG A 124 -0.33 6.21 -4.14
CA ARG A 124 0.59 5.84 -3.06
C ARG A 124 0.08 6.27 -1.68
N PHE A 125 -0.54 7.44 -1.59
CA PHE A 125 -1.17 7.93 -0.36
C PHE A 125 -2.33 7.02 0.05
N VAL A 126 -3.22 6.68 -0.89
CA VAL A 126 -4.35 5.74 -0.66
C VAL A 126 -3.84 4.37 -0.18
N GLN A 127 -2.78 3.86 -0.82
CA GLN A 127 -2.16 2.60 -0.43
C GLN A 127 -1.55 2.67 0.99
N GLY A 128 -0.93 3.79 1.35
CA GLY A 128 -0.44 4.03 2.71
C GLY A 128 -1.55 4.09 3.76
N LEU A 129 -2.70 4.71 3.45
CA LEU A 129 -3.89 4.68 4.32
C LEU A 129 -4.38 3.25 4.55
N ALA A 130 -4.48 2.45 3.48
CA ALA A 130 -4.91 1.06 3.56
C ALA A 130 -3.99 0.24 4.47
N ILE A 131 -2.68 0.39 4.31
CA ILE A 131 -1.68 -0.28 5.17
C ILE A 131 -1.84 0.14 6.62
N GLY A 132 -1.95 1.44 6.90
CA GLY A 132 -2.15 1.96 8.25
C GLY A 132 -3.33 1.30 8.97
N GLY A 133 -4.40 1.03 8.23
CA GLY A 133 -5.58 0.37 8.76
C GLY A 133 -5.44 -1.10 9.12
N GLN A 134 -4.50 -1.81 8.49
CA GLN A 134 -4.23 -3.22 8.82
C GLN A 134 -3.61 -3.35 10.22
N TRP A 135 -2.73 -2.41 10.58
CA TRP A 135 -2.06 -2.38 11.89
C TRP A 135 -2.94 -1.83 13.01
N GLY A 136 -3.90 -0.94 12.71
CA GLY A 136 -4.85 -0.41 13.70
C GLY A 136 -5.98 -1.38 14.09
N GLY A 137 -6.29 -2.36 13.24
CA GLY A 137 -7.36 -3.34 13.45
C GLY A 137 -6.90 -4.75 13.87
N ALA A 138 -5.59 -4.99 13.91
CA ALA A 138 -5.00 -6.25 14.37
C ALA A 138 -5.12 -6.43 15.90
#